data_AF-A0A136HZN5-F1
#
_entry.id   AF-A0A136HZN5-F1
#
_cell.length_a   1.000
_cell.length_b   1.000
_cell.length_c   1.000
_cell.angle_alpha   90.00
_cell.angle_beta   90.00
_cell.angle_gamma   90.00
#
_symmetry.space_group_name_H-M   'P 1'
#
loop_
_entity.id
_entity.type
_entity.pdbx_description
1 polymer ?
#
loop_
_entity_poly.entity_id
_entity_poly.type
_entity_poly.pdbx_seq_one_letter_code
_entity_poly.pdbx_strand_id
1 'polypeptide(L)'
;MNLYTRSQTMDIWRFIKRGAWYLALYLGFAILLTIACPQLALSEQIEFRKTKTDTGTQFYYEWIDGAQQRHNLTFEIPFETIEDLPLRQTNYKPKIAQRHVTVALTKAAKRINPKDAKVMIKPMGEAINIKVTGSNSEKIEEVQAQLRDVQQNAFDTYLHENYYTRFTTMFNQSAIKPDHLRYIAESVKPLVPASQAFYEKIRENSTSRAYFGFLLSWVQSIPYDTLEDRVASNGAGFAPPIGLLMQNFGDCDSKAVLASSMVRAFLPTTKMIMVFLPEHALLGIALTPISGDETIEHDGQKYVLYDPTGPALIPFGQVSEDTQRFIQTGRYQIEEVD
;
A
#
# COMPACT_ATOMS: atom_id res chain seq x y z
N MET A 1 54.68 -84.42 25.63
CA MET A 1 55.63 -84.58 24.51
C MET A 1 54.82 -84.87 23.25
N ASN A 2 55.07 -84.10 22.20
CA ASN A 2 54.54 -84.14 20.82
C ASN A 2 53.14 -83.61 20.47
N LEU A 3 53.22 -82.57 19.62
CA LEU A 3 52.24 -81.90 18.77
C LEU A 3 51.71 -82.83 17.66
N TYR A 4 50.50 -82.58 17.14
CA TYR A 4 50.29 -82.26 15.71
C TYR A 4 48.85 -81.82 15.41
N THR A 5 48.76 -81.09 14.29
CA THR A 5 47.72 -80.21 13.74
C THR A 5 46.65 -80.89 12.87
N ARG A 6 45.55 -80.15 12.62
CA ARG A 6 44.63 -80.07 11.45
C ARG A 6 43.16 -80.02 11.93
N SER A 7 42.21 -79.35 11.30
CA SER A 7 42.12 -78.47 10.12
C SER A 7 40.65 -78.04 10.08
N GLN A 8 40.40 -76.76 9.79
CA GLN A 8 39.07 -76.21 9.55
C GLN A 8 38.38 -76.89 8.36
N THR A 9 37.06 -77.10 8.47
CA THR A 9 36.04 -77.01 7.41
C THR A 9 34.67 -77.18 8.08
N MET A 10 33.92 -76.10 8.27
CA MET A 10 32.48 -76.19 8.56
C MET A 10 31.71 -75.15 7.76
N ASP A 11 30.93 -75.71 6.85
CA ASP A 11 29.75 -75.25 6.11
C ASP A 11 29.18 -73.86 6.41
N ILE A 12 29.32 -73.00 5.40
CA ILE A 12 28.74 -71.65 5.26
C ILE A 12 27.23 -71.70 4.89
N TRP A 13 26.59 -72.88 4.80
CA TRP A 13 25.23 -73.01 4.27
C TRP A 13 24.08 -73.03 5.30
N ARG A 14 24.36 -72.86 6.61
CA ARG A 14 23.30 -72.83 7.65
C ARG A 14 22.93 -71.44 8.18
N PHE A 15 23.49 -70.35 7.64
CA PHE A 15 23.20 -68.98 8.09
C PHE A 15 22.27 -68.16 7.19
N ILE A 16 21.80 -68.69 6.05
CA ILE A 16 20.99 -67.92 5.08
C ILE A 16 19.46 -68.04 5.27
N LYS A 17 18.96 -68.84 6.24
CA LYS A 17 17.50 -69.08 6.38
C LYS A 17 16.83 -68.58 7.67
N ARG A 18 17.39 -67.59 8.37
CA ARG A 18 16.74 -66.98 9.56
C ARG A 18 16.87 -65.45 9.70
N GLY A 19 17.12 -64.74 8.60
CA GLY A 19 17.25 -63.27 8.59
C GLY A 19 16.34 -62.55 7.59
N ALA A 20 15.22 -63.15 7.18
CA ALA A 20 14.39 -62.61 6.09
C ALA A 20 12.92 -62.34 6.48
N TRP A 21 12.59 -62.29 7.78
CA TRP A 21 11.21 -62.10 8.26
C TRP A 21 11.05 -60.99 9.32
N TYR A 22 12.06 -60.14 9.52
CA TYR A 22 11.97 -58.96 10.41
C TYR A 22 12.39 -57.64 9.73
N LEU A 23 12.43 -57.62 8.39
CA LEU A 23 12.71 -56.42 7.58
C LEU A 23 11.58 -56.07 6.59
N ALA A 24 10.45 -56.78 6.66
CA ALA A 24 9.27 -56.55 5.82
C ALA A 24 8.06 -56.02 6.59
N LEU A 25 8.27 -55.48 7.79
CA LEU A 25 7.19 -54.90 8.62
C LEU A 25 7.50 -53.50 9.16
N TYR A 26 8.48 -52.80 8.56
CA TYR A 26 8.80 -51.39 8.82
C TYR A 26 9.01 -50.58 7.53
N LEU A 27 8.40 -51.03 6.43
CA LEU A 27 8.47 -50.38 5.12
C LEU A 27 7.07 -50.31 4.53
N GLY A 28 6.19 -49.57 5.19
CA GLY A 28 4.81 -49.47 4.74
C GLY A 28 3.92 -48.61 5.62
N PHE A 29 4.45 -47.54 6.22
CA PHE A 29 3.62 -46.45 6.77
C PHE A 29 4.47 -45.20 6.99
N ALA A 30 5.26 -44.81 5.99
CA ALA A 30 5.69 -43.41 5.89
C ALA A 30 4.48 -42.65 5.31
N ILE A 31 3.60 -42.22 6.21
CA ILE A 31 2.57 -41.23 5.91
C ILE A 31 3.32 -40.03 5.32
N LEU A 32 3.15 -39.84 4.02
CA LEU A 32 3.52 -38.63 3.32
C LEU A 32 2.63 -37.52 3.90
N LEU A 33 3.04 -36.97 5.04
CA LEU A 33 2.50 -35.74 5.60
C LEU A 33 3.00 -34.62 4.68
N THR A 34 2.42 -34.58 3.49
CA THR A 34 2.39 -33.39 2.65
C THR A 34 1.58 -32.40 3.46
N ILE A 35 2.30 -31.60 4.24
CA ILE A 35 1.79 -30.32 4.71
C ILE A 35 1.40 -29.62 3.41
N ALA A 36 0.11 -29.63 3.10
CA ALA A 36 -0.49 -28.75 2.12
C ALA A 36 -0.33 -27.34 2.69
N CYS A 37 0.89 -26.81 2.62
CA CYS A 37 1.10 -25.39 2.70
C CYS A 37 0.34 -24.85 1.51
N PRO A 38 -0.69 -24.00 1.68
CA PRO A 38 -1.31 -23.36 0.55
C PRO A 38 -0.17 -22.66 -0.21
N GLN A 39 0.14 -23.14 -1.41
CA GLN A 39 1.02 -22.42 -2.31
C GLN A 39 0.25 -21.15 -2.63
N LEU A 40 0.55 -20.07 -1.92
CA LEU A 40 0.13 -18.75 -2.33
C LEU A 40 0.73 -18.57 -3.71
N ALA A 41 -0.12 -18.57 -4.74
CA ALA A 41 0.30 -18.26 -6.09
C ALA A 41 0.89 -16.84 -6.03
N LEU A 42 2.16 -16.73 -6.40
CA LEU A 42 2.80 -15.43 -6.54
C LEU A 42 2.64 -14.99 -8.00
N SER A 43 2.31 -13.71 -8.21
CA SER A 43 2.39 -13.15 -9.54
C SER A 43 3.84 -12.88 -9.88
N GLU A 44 4.25 -13.34 -11.05
CA GLU A 44 5.58 -13.05 -11.57
C GLU A 44 5.44 -12.11 -12.77
N GLN A 45 5.99 -10.91 -12.63
CA GLN A 45 6.22 -10.06 -13.78
C GLN A 45 7.38 -10.65 -14.59
N ILE A 46 7.10 -10.96 -15.86
CA ILE A 46 8.06 -11.52 -16.80
C ILE A 46 8.90 -10.40 -17.41
N GLU A 47 8.24 -9.31 -17.82
CA GLU A 47 8.92 -8.22 -18.50
C GLU A 47 8.28 -6.86 -18.19
N PHE A 48 9.15 -5.87 -18.03
CA PHE A 48 8.80 -4.47 -17.98
C PHE A 48 9.74 -3.69 -18.91
N ARG A 49 9.15 -2.90 -19.82
CA ARG A 49 9.90 -1.94 -20.64
C ARG A 49 9.20 -0.59 -20.62
N LYS A 50 10.01 0.47 -20.67
CA LYS A 50 9.53 1.83 -20.92
C LYS A 50 10.34 2.45 -22.04
N THR A 51 9.67 3.18 -22.92
CA THR A 51 10.30 3.86 -24.05
C THR A 51 9.74 5.27 -24.17
N LYS A 52 10.63 6.25 -24.25
CA LYS A 52 10.24 7.63 -24.51
C LYS A 52 9.81 7.76 -25.97
N THR A 53 8.63 8.30 -26.20
CA THR A 53 8.11 8.67 -27.52
C THR A 53 8.21 10.19 -27.67
N ASP A 54 7.74 10.71 -28.82
CA ASP A 54 7.68 12.16 -29.04
C ASP A 54 6.61 12.84 -28.15
N THR A 55 5.56 12.12 -27.79
CA THR A 55 4.36 12.62 -27.09
C THR A 55 4.29 12.21 -25.62
N GLY A 56 5.07 11.21 -25.20
CA GLY A 56 4.95 10.65 -23.86
C GLY A 56 5.96 9.56 -23.53
N THR A 57 5.57 8.71 -22.57
CA THR A 57 6.30 7.50 -22.23
C THR A 57 5.40 6.30 -22.46
N GLN A 58 5.80 5.42 -23.36
CA GLN A 58 5.15 4.14 -23.60
C GLN A 58 5.65 3.12 -22.59
N PHE A 59 4.72 2.37 -22.02
CA PHE A 59 4.96 1.28 -21.08
C PHE A 59 4.53 -0.04 -21.71
N TYR A 60 5.33 -1.07 -21.50
CA TYR A 60 5.02 -2.45 -21.83
C TYR A 60 5.20 -3.31 -20.58
N TYR A 61 4.17 -4.09 -20.27
CA TYR A 61 4.15 -5.06 -19.19
C TYR A 61 3.83 -6.44 -19.73
N GLU A 62 4.46 -7.46 -19.14
CA GLU A 62 4.13 -8.86 -19.36
C GLU A 62 4.24 -9.62 -18.03
N TRP A 63 3.23 -10.43 -17.70
CA TRP A 63 3.13 -11.14 -16.42
C TRP A 63 2.32 -12.42 -16.52
N ILE A 64 2.39 -13.24 -15.47
CA ILE A 64 1.55 -14.43 -15.27
C ILE A 64 0.55 -14.16 -14.13
N ASP A 65 -0.72 -14.47 -14.37
CA ASP A 65 -1.79 -14.34 -13.36
C ASP A 65 -1.95 -15.60 -12.48
N GLY A 66 -2.93 -15.56 -11.56
CA GLY A 66 -3.24 -16.68 -10.65
C GLY A 66 -3.81 -17.91 -11.34
N ALA A 67 -4.29 -17.78 -12.57
CA ALA A 67 -4.73 -18.89 -13.41
C ALA A 67 -3.60 -19.44 -14.31
N GLN A 68 -2.35 -19.00 -14.10
CA GLN A 68 -1.19 -19.35 -14.93
C GLN A 68 -1.33 -18.89 -16.39
N GLN A 69 -2.13 -17.86 -16.63
CA GLN A 69 -2.28 -17.25 -17.95
C GLN A 69 -1.28 -16.12 -18.11
N ARG A 70 -0.65 -16.08 -19.28
CA ARG A 70 0.30 -15.04 -19.66
C ARG A 70 -0.45 -13.86 -20.27
N HIS A 71 -0.23 -12.68 -19.72
CA HIS A 71 -0.87 -11.44 -20.14
C HIS A 71 0.18 -10.42 -20.57
N ASN A 72 -0.23 -9.52 -21.46
CA ASN A 72 0.56 -8.34 -21.81
C ASN A 72 -0.32 -7.11 -21.92
N LEU A 73 0.30 -5.96 -21.71
CA LEU A 73 -0.34 -4.67 -21.81
C LEU A 73 0.63 -3.63 -22.33
N THR A 74 0.13 -2.75 -23.19
CA THR A 74 0.88 -1.59 -23.68
C THR A 74 -0.02 -0.36 -23.61
N PHE A 75 0.53 0.73 -23.08
CA PHE A 75 -0.14 2.03 -23.03
C PHE A 75 0.90 3.14 -23.01
N GLU A 76 0.47 4.36 -23.30
CA GLU A 76 1.33 5.55 -23.26
C GLU A 76 0.76 6.58 -22.30
N ILE A 77 1.63 7.17 -21.47
CA ILE A 77 1.30 8.33 -20.64
C ILE A 77 1.83 9.59 -21.35
N PRO A 78 0.96 10.50 -21.82
CA PRO A 78 1.39 11.72 -22.50
C PRO A 78 2.10 12.70 -21.56
N PHE A 79 3.16 13.37 -22.03
CA PHE A 79 3.91 14.33 -21.22
C PHE A 79 3.05 15.48 -20.70
N GLU A 80 2.16 16.00 -21.55
CA GLU A 80 1.22 17.08 -21.23
C GLU A 80 0.26 16.75 -20.05
N THR A 81 0.10 15.47 -19.71
CA THR A 81 -0.76 15.06 -18.60
C THR A 81 -0.04 15.04 -17.26
N ILE A 82 1.29 15.04 -17.24
CA ILE A 82 2.11 14.82 -16.04
C ILE A 82 3.04 15.99 -15.70
N GLU A 83 3.01 17.10 -16.45
CA GLU A 83 3.95 18.23 -16.27
C GLU A 83 3.94 18.81 -14.85
N ASP A 84 2.76 18.95 -14.27
CA ASP A 84 2.56 19.55 -12.95
C ASP A 84 2.45 18.51 -11.81
N LEU A 85 2.60 17.22 -12.12
CA LEU A 85 2.41 16.15 -11.14
C LEU A 85 3.71 15.77 -10.43
N PRO A 86 3.69 15.60 -9.09
CA PRO A 86 4.85 15.09 -8.38
C PRO A 86 5.08 13.62 -8.69
N LEU A 87 6.16 13.33 -9.42
CA LEU A 87 6.59 11.96 -9.73
C LEU A 87 7.27 11.24 -8.56
N ARG A 88 7.50 11.94 -7.44
CA ARG A 88 8.13 11.42 -6.22
C ARG A 88 7.49 12.07 -5.00
N GLN A 89 7.29 11.28 -3.94
CA GLN A 89 6.97 11.80 -2.63
C GLN A 89 8.25 12.21 -1.92
N THR A 90 8.28 13.41 -1.35
CA THR A 90 9.41 13.84 -0.51
C THR A 90 9.12 13.48 0.93
N ASN A 91 10.04 12.83 1.66
CA ASN A 91 9.81 12.43 3.06
C ASN A 91 9.42 13.61 3.96
N TYR A 92 8.47 13.38 4.86
CA TYR A 92 8.02 14.37 5.82
C TYR A 92 9.13 14.68 6.80
N LYS A 93 9.39 15.98 7.00
CA LYS A 93 10.44 16.46 7.90
C LYS A 93 9.83 17.40 8.93
N PRO A 94 9.46 16.91 10.13
CA PRO A 94 8.77 17.71 11.15
C PRO A 94 9.48 19.04 11.46
N LYS A 95 10.82 19.03 11.51
CA LYS A 95 11.62 20.25 11.74
C LYS A 95 11.48 21.30 10.63
N ILE A 96 11.31 20.89 9.38
CA ILE A 96 11.11 21.81 8.25
C ILE A 96 9.70 22.40 8.31
N ALA A 97 8.69 21.56 8.55
CA ALA A 97 7.31 21.99 8.75
C ALA A 97 7.20 23.02 9.89
N GLN A 98 7.79 22.71 11.04
CA GLN A 98 7.81 23.60 12.20
C GLN A 98 8.53 24.92 11.91
N ARG A 99 9.63 24.89 11.14
CA ARG A 99 10.32 26.12 10.70
C ARG A 99 9.41 26.97 9.81
N HIS A 100 8.67 26.37 8.88
CA HIS A 100 7.70 27.07 8.04
C HIS A 100 6.65 27.79 8.91
N VAL A 101 6.05 27.08 9.86
CA VAL A 101 5.06 27.64 10.80
C VAL A 101 5.66 28.74 11.68
N THR A 102 6.87 28.53 12.20
CA THR A 102 7.56 29.53 13.05
C THR A 102 7.83 30.83 12.29
N VAL A 103 8.19 30.76 11.00
CA VAL A 103 8.38 31.94 10.16
C VAL A 103 7.06 32.69 9.96
N ALA A 104 5.96 31.98 9.68
CA ALA A 104 4.64 32.58 9.54
C ALA A 104 4.18 33.28 10.83
N LEU A 105 4.29 32.60 11.97
CA LEU A 105 3.99 33.14 13.29
C LEU A 105 4.84 34.37 13.62
N THR A 106 6.13 34.33 13.33
CA THR A 106 7.03 35.48 13.59
C THR A 106 6.67 36.68 12.72
N LYS A 107 6.28 36.45 11.46
CA LYS A 107 5.79 37.53 10.57
C LYS A 107 4.48 38.12 11.08
N ALA A 108 3.54 37.30 11.53
CA ALA A 108 2.29 37.76 12.13
C ALA A 108 2.53 38.54 13.44
N ALA A 109 3.39 38.03 14.32
CA ALA A 109 3.73 38.66 15.59
C ALA A 109 4.31 40.08 15.42
N LYS A 110 5.12 40.31 14.39
CA LYS A 110 5.68 41.63 14.07
C LYS A 110 4.64 42.67 13.66
N ARG A 111 3.45 42.26 13.23
CA ARG A 111 2.35 43.15 12.84
C ARG A 111 1.47 43.57 14.02
N ILE A 112 1.63 42.92 15.17
CA ILE A 112 0.86 43.24 16.37
C ILE A 112 1.45 44.48 17.03
N ASN A 113 0.58 45.41 17.40
CA ASN A 113 0.96 46.60 18.14
C ASN A 113 1.44 46.23 19.56
N PRO A 114 2.68 46.58 19.96
CA PRO A 114 3.21 46.24 21.28
C PRO A 114 2.46 46.82 22.48
N LYS A 115 1.61 47.83 22.26
CA LYS A 115 0.71 48.37 23.30
C LYS A 115 -0.48 47.46 23.57
N ASP A 116 -0.92 46.70 22.55
CA ASP A 116 -2.07 45.80 22.64
C ASP A 116 -1.63 44.45 23.21
N ALA A 117 -0.52 43.89 22.72
CA ALA A 117 0.09 42.70 23.28
C ALA A 117 1.58 42.55 22.91
N LYS A 118 2.33 41.87 23.77
CA LYS A 118 3.70 41.39 23.52
C LYS A 118 3.66 39.90 23.24
N VAL A 119 4.27 39.48 22.14
CA VAL A 119 4.27 38.09 21.68
C VAL A 119 5.69 37.54 21.72
N MET A 120 5.85 36.35 22.30
CA MET A 120 7.09 35.59 22.31
C MET A 120 6.84 34.20 21.75
N ILE A 121 7.57 33.84 20.70
CA ILE A 121 7.48 32.55 20.01
C ILE A 121 8.78 31.79 20.26
N LYS A 122 8.68 30.57 20.78
CA LYS A 122 9.83 29.69 21.03
C LYS A 122 9.55 28.28 20.49
N PRO A 123 10.42 27.73 19.62
CA PRO A 123 10.38 26.31 19.27
C PRO A 123 10.62 25.45 20.51
N MET A 124 9.86 24.36 20.67
CA MET A 124 10.00 23.42 21.80
C MET A 124 9.80 21.98 21.32
N GLY A 125 10.89 21.32 20.92
CA GLY A 125 10.81 19.99 20.28
C GLY A 125 10.00 20.09 18.99
N GLU A 126 8.94 19.30 18.86
CA GLU A 126 8.00 19.34 17.74
C GLU A 126 6.86 20.37 17.92
N ALA A 127 6.75 20.98 19.10
CA ALA A 127 5.74 21.99 19.41
C ALA A 127 6.27 23.42 19.25
N ILE A 128 5.36 24.39 19.14
CA ILE A 128 5.70 25.82 19.16
C ILE A 128 5.02 26.44 20.38
N ASN A 129 5.81 27.00 21.29
CA ASN A 129 5.29 27.72 22.44
C ASN A 129 5.07 29.19 22.06
N ILE A 130 3.82 29.64 22.15
CA ILE A 130 3.41 31.01 21.89
C ILE A 130 2.94 31.63 23.20
N LYS A 131 3.68 32.62 23.71
CA LYS A 131 3.30 33.39 24.90
C LYS A 131 2.87 34.78 24.50
N VAL A 132 1.63 35.14 24.84
CA VAL A 132 1.06 36.47 24.63
C VAL A 132 0.84 37.12 26.00
N THR A 133 1.35 38.32 26.21
CA THR A 133 1.17 39.09 27.45
C THR A 133 0.74 40.53 27.15
N GLY A 134 0.00 41.15 28.05
CA GLY A 134 -0.51 42.50 27.87
C GLY A 134 -1.26 42.98 29.13
N SER A 135 -1.76 44.21 29.09
CA SER A 135 -2.59 44.78 30.17
C SER A 135 -4.10 44.67 29.91
N ASN A 136 -4.51 44.46 28.65
CA ASN A 136 -5.91 44.27 28.26
C ASN A 136 -6.14 42.79 27.91
N SER A 137 -6.97 42.10 28.72
CA SER A 137 -7.27 40.68 28.53
C SER A 137 -7.97 40.37 27.21
N GLU A 138 -8.89 41.23 26.76
CA GLU A 138 -9.62 41.06 25.49
C GLU A 138 -8.66 41.11 24.30
N LYS A 139 -7.72 42.07 24.32
CA LYS A 139 -6.67 42.17 23.28
C LYS A 139 -5.70 41.00 23.30
N ILE A 140 -5.39 40.45 24.48
CA ILE A 140 -4.59 39.23 24.60
C ILE A 140 -5.32 38.05 23.95
N GLU A 141 -6.59 37.86 24.26
CA GLU A 141 -7.40 36.76 23.72
C GLU A 141 -7.55 36.85 22.20
N GLU A 142 -7.83 38.06 21.68
CA GLU A 142 -7.88 38.35 20.24
C GLU A 142 -6.58 37.98 19.54
N VAL A 143 -5.44 38.44 20.08
CA VAL A 143 -4.11 38.12 19.54
C VAL A 143 -3.79 36.63 19.62
N GLN A 144 -4.16 35.98 20.72
CA GLN A 144 -3.96 34.53 20.87
C GLN A 144 -4.77 33.75 19.84
N ALA A 145 -6.04 34.12 19.60
CA ALA A 145 -6.87 33.52 18.56
C ALA A 145 -6.25 33.71 17.18
N GLN A 146 -5.87 34.94 16.84
CA GLN A 146 -5.22 35.26 15.56
C GLN A 146 -3.96 34.41 15.33
N LEU A 147 -3.11 34.25 16.35
CA LEU A 147 -1.88 33.46 16.21
C LEU A 147 -2.15 31.95 16.12
N ARG A 148 -3.22 31.44 16.75
CA ARG A 148 -3.65 30.04 16.55
C ARG A 148 -4.08 29.80 15.10
N ASP A 149 -4.86 30.72 14.53
CA ASP A 149 -5.29 30.62 13.12
C ASP A 149 -4.09 30.68 12.17
N VAL A 150 -3.12 31.58 12.43
CA VAL A 150 -1.86 31.62 11.65
C VAL A 150 -1.07 30.32 11.78
N GLN A 151 -0.98 29.75 12.99
CA GLN A 151 -0.29 28.49 13.21
C GLN A 151 -0.92 27.35 12.41
N GLN A 152 -2.25 27.22 12.49
CA GLN A 152 -3.01 26.19 11.81
C GLN A 152 -2.89 26.35 10.29
N ASN A 153 -3.21 27.54 9.76
CA ASN A 153 -3.16 27.82 8.32
C ASN A 153 -1.76 27.62 7.74
N ALA A 154 -0.70 28.08 8.43
CA ALA A 154 0.66 27.89 7.94
C ALA A 154 1.07 26.41 7.92
N PHE A 155 0.58 25.61 8.86
CA PHE A 155 0.83 24.17 8.86
C PHE A 155 0.02 23.47 7.76
N ASP A 156 -1.25 23.84 7.58
CA ASP A 156 -2.12 23.33 6.51
C ASP A 156 -1.54 23.62 5.13
N THR A 157 -1.09 24.86 4.90
CA THR A 157 -0.41 25.27 3.67
C THR A 157 0.86 24.44 3.45
N TYR A 158 1.70 24.27 4.47
CA TYR A 158 2.91 23.45 4.34
C TYR A 158 2.56 22.02 3.92
N LEU A 159 1.58 21.39 4.57
CA LEU A 159 1.18 20.01 4.25
C LEU A 159 0.67 19.93 2.81
N HIS A 160 -0.25 20.83 2.43
CA HIS A 160 -0.82 20.87 1.08
C HIS A 160 0.24 21.10 -0.01
N GLU A 161 1.16 22.05 0.17
CA GLU A 161 2.25 22.32 -0.78
C GLU A 161 3.19 21.12 -0.96
N ASN A 162 3.26 20.22 0.02
CA ASN A 162 4.17 19.08 0.03
C ASN A 162 3.44 17.73 -0.11
N TYR A 163 2.17 17.73 -0.56
CA TYR A 163 1.35 16.52 -0.77
C TYR A 163 1.18 15.66 0.49
N TYR A 164 1.05 16.32 1.63
CA TYR A 164 0.75 15.69 2.91
C TYR A 164 -0.65 16.06 3.38
N THR A 165 -1.23 15.16 4.16
CA THR A 165 -2.46 15.42 4.91
C THR A 165 -2.33 14.92 6.35
N ARG A 166 -3.20 15.42 7.21
CA ARG A 166 -3.35 14.89 8.56
C ARG A 166 -4.20 13.64 8.52
N PHE A 167 -3.88 12.70 9.38
CA PHE A 167 -4.75 11.57 9.65
C PHE A 167 -4.74 11.25 11.14
N THR A 168 -5.75 10.52 11.57
CA THR A 168 -5.82 9.97 12.93
C THR A 168 -5.65 8.48 12.80
N THR A 169 -4.70 7.86 13.50
CA THR A 169 -4.50 6.40 13.48
C THR A 169 -5.65 5.68 14.20
N MET A 170 -5.76 4.36 14.02
CA MET A 170 -6.75 3.53 14.74
C MET A 170 -6.60 3.58 16.27
N PHE A 171 -5.46 4.04 16.77
CA PHE A 171 -5.18 4.26 18.19
C PHE A 171 -5.49 5.70 18.64
N ASN A 172 -6.23 6.46 17.83
CA ASN A 172 -6.60 7.85 18.06
C ASN A 172 -5.38 8.79 18.20
N GLN A 173 -4.30 8.50 17.47
CA GLN A 173 -3.09 9.32 17.46
C GLN A 173 -3.07 10.19 16.22
N SER A 174 -2.79 11.48 16.39
CA SER A 174 -2.58 12.37 15.24
C SER A 174 -1.27 12.02 14.52
N ALA A 175 -1.33 11.93 13.20
CA ALA A 175 -0.18 11.62 12.37
C ALA A 175 -0.30 12.35 11.02
N ILE A 176 0.79 12.32 10.25
CA ILE A 176 0.91 12.93 8.93
C ILE A 176 1.23 11.84 7.93
N LYS A 177 0.53 11.80 6.80
CA LYS A 177 0.74 10.82 5.72
C LYS A 177 0.65 11.49 4.35
N PRO A 178 1.20 10.87 3.29
CA PRO A 178 0.95 11.33 1.93
C PRO A 178 -0.54 11.47 1.65
N ASP A 179 -0.92 12.49 0.88
CA ASP A 179 -2.30 12.77 0.53
C ASP A 179 -2.76 11.82 -0.59
N HIS A 180 -3.04 10.57 -0.20
CA HIS A 180 -3.45 9.49 -1.12
C HIS A 180 -4.66 9.91 -1.97
N LEU A 181 -5.65 10.59 -1.39
CA LEU A 181 -6.86 11.02 -2.11
C LEU A 181 -6.53 12.05 -3.20
N ARG A 182 -5.67 13.04 -2.89
CA ARG A 182 -5.19 13.98 -3.89
C ARG A 182 -4.39 13.29 -4.99
N TYR A 183 -3.51 12.36 -4.63
CA TYR A 183 -2.75 11.56 -5.60
C TYR A 183 -3.66 10.75 -6.53
N ILE A 184 -4.73 10.17 -6.00
CA ILE A 184 -5.74 9.47 -6.80
C ILE A 184 -6.37 10.43 -7.80
N ALA A 185 -6.95 11.52 -7.31
CA ALA A 185 -7.71 12.48 -8.12
C ALA A 185 -6.86 13.06 -9.27
N GLU A 186 -5.63 13.47 -8.97
CA GLU A 186 -4.75 14.08 -9.96
C GLU A 186 -4.15 13.05 -10.95
N SER A 187 -4.05 11.79 -10.56
CA SER A 187 -3.52 10.72 -11.42
C SER A 187 -4.55 10.13 -12.40
N VAL A 188 -5.85 10.43 -12.23
CA VAL A 188 -6.91 9.92 -13.13
C VAL A 188 -6.62 10.29 -14.59
N LYS A 189 -6.40 11.59 -14.87
CA LYS A 189 -6.21 12.10 -16.24
C LYS A 189 -5.04 11.42 -16.96
N PRO A 190 -3.81 11.36 -16.40
CA PRO A 190 -2.71 10.63 -17.01
C PRO A 190 -2.97 9.14 -17.24
N LEU A 191 -3.82 8.51 -16.42
CA LEU A 191 -4.08 7.07 -16.45
C LEU A 191 -5.27 6.68 -17.35
N VAL A 192 -5.98 7.63 -17.95
CA VAL A 192 -7.06 7.33 -18.92
C VAL A 192 -6.58 6.41 -20.05
N PRO A 193 -5.42 6.63 -20.72
CA PRO A 193 -4.95 5.73 -21.78
C PRO A 193 -4.65 4.32 -21.26
N ALA A 194 -4.11 4.20 -20.05
CA ALA A 194 -3.89 2.90 -19.41
C ALA A 194 -5.22 2.21 -19.14
N SER A 195 -6.19 2.90 -18.54
CA SER A 195 -7.53 2.38 -18.26
C SER A 195 -8.24 1.92 -19.54
N GLN A 196 -8.10 2.67 -20.63
CA GLN A 196 -8.63 2.29 -21.94
C GLN A 196 -7.97 1.01 -22.48
N ALA A 197 -6.64 0.89 -22.41
CA ALA A 197 -5.93 -0.31 -22.83
C ALA A 197 -6.35 -1.55 -22.01
N PHE A 198 -6.61 -1.37 -20.71
CA PHE A 198 -7.22 -2.40 -19.86
C PHE A 198 -8.61 -2.80 -20.35
N TYR A 199 -9.47 -1.82 -20.62
CA TYR A 199 -10.83 -2.06 -21.09
C TYR A 199 -10.87 -2.80 -22.44
N GLU A 200 -9.96 -2.48 -23.35
CA GLU A 200 -9.87 -3.12 -24.66
C GLU A 200 -9.46 -4.60 -24.58
N LYS A 201 -8.62 -4.97 -23.60
CA LYS A 201 -8.22 -6.36 -23.37
C LYS A 201 -9.35 -7.23 -22.84
N ILE A 202 -10.28 -6.67 -22.08
CA ILE A 202 -11.36 -7.45 -21.43
C ILE A 202 -12.63 -7.58 -22.28
N ARG A 203 -12.78 -6.81 -23.36
CA ARG A 203 -14.03 -6.53 -24.11
C ARG A 203 -14.92 -7.72 -24.54
N GLU A 204 -14.45 -8.96 -24.51
CA GLU A 204 -15.29 -10.13 -24.79
C GLU A 204 -16.17 -10.46 -23.57
N ASN A 205 -17.39 -9.92 -23.51
CA ASN A 205 -18.42 -10.17 -22.49
C ASN A 205 -18.03 -9.83 -21.03
N SER A 206 -17.07 -8.93 -20.84
CA SER A 206 -16.53 -8.61 -19.51
C SER A 206 -17.48 -7.81 -18.63
N THR A 207 -17.71 -8.33 -17.42
CA THR A 207 -18.33 -7.61 -16.30
C THR A 207 -17.33 -6.66 -15.63
N SER A 208 -17.78 -5.74 -14.78
CA SER A 208 -16.88 -4.95 -13.93
C SER A 208 -15.93 -5.83 -13.12
N ARG A 209 -16.37 -7.03 -12.69
CA ARG A 209 -15.50 -7.98 -11.97
C ARG A 209 -14.33 -8.50 -12.81
N ALA A 210 -14.52 -8.67 -14.12
CA ALA A 210 -13.42 -9.04 -15.03
C ALA A 210 -12.37 -7.93 -15.12
N TYR A 211 -12.78 -6.66 -15.12
CA TYR A 211 -11.86 -5.53 -15.03
C TYR A 211 -11.04 -5.59 -13.74
N PHE A 212 -11.68 -5.76 -12.59
CA PHE A 212 -10.97 -5.87 -11.31
C PHE A 212 -10.03 -7.07 -11.25
N GLY A 213 -10.44 -8.24 -11.76
CA GLY A 213 -9.56 -9.41 -11.82
C GLY A 213 -8.30 -9.15 -12.66
N PHE A 214 -8.46 -8.55 -13.83
CA PHE A 214 -7.33 -8.22 -14.70
C PHE A 214 -6.43 -7.14 -14.10
N LEU A 215 -7.02 -6.06 -13.55
CA LEU A 215 -6.32 -4.99 -12.85
C LEU A 215 -5.49 -5.53 -11.67
N LEU A 216 -6.10 -6.33 -10.80
CA LEU A 216 -5.43 -6.94 -9.66
C LEU A 216 -4.26 -7.81 -10.10
N SER A 217 -4.47 -8.65 -11.12
CA SER A 217 -3.40 -9.52 -11.63
C SER A 217 -2.18 -8.73 -12.10
N TRP A 218 -2.38 -7.53 -12.68
CA TRP A 218 -1.29 -6.66 -13.11
C TRP A 218 -0.63 -5.93 -11.93
N VAL A 219 -1.41 -5.25 -11.08
CA VAL A 219 -0.85 -4.43 -9.99
C VAL A 219 -0.14 -5.32 -8.96
N GLN A 220 -0.67 -6.51 -8.67
CA GLN A 220 -0.02 -7.48 -7.78
C GLN A 220 1.27 -8.06 -8.40
N SER A 221 1.43 -8.04 -9.73
CA SER A 221 2.66 -8.48 -10.41
C SER A 221 3.79 -7.45 -10.32
N ILE A 222 3.49 -6.16 -10.10
CA ILE A 222 4.52 -5.13 -9.95
C ILE A 222 5.38 -5.47 -8.72
N PRO A 223 6.72 -5.39 -8.77
CA PRO A 223 7.55 -5.74 -7.62
C PRO A 223 7.27 -4.85 -6.39
N TYR A 224 7.33 -5.46 -5.19
CA TYR A 224 6.90 -4.86 -3.92
C TYR A 224 8.06 -4.23 -3.14
N ASP A 225 7.86 -3.03 -2.60
CA ASP A 225 8.80 -2.35 -1.70
C ASP A 225 8.50 -2.70 -0.24
N THR A 226 9.46 -3.32 0.46
CA THR A 226 9.30 -3.84 1.83
C THR A 226 9.53 -2.79 2.93
N LEU A 227 9.58 -1.49 2.59
CA LEU A 227 9.69 -0.42 3.58
C LEU A 227 8.31 -0.14 4.22
N GLU A 228 7.91 -1.01 5.16
CA GLU A 228 6.50 -1.20 5.61
C GLU A 228 5.95 -0.22 6.67
N ASP A 229 6.76 0.56 7.38
CA ASP A 229 6.22 1.37 8.50
C ASP A 229 5.77 2.77 8.06
N ARG A 230 4.48 2.95 7.79
CA ARG A 230 3.87 4.24 7.40
C ARG A 230 4.14 5.40 8.36
N VAL A 231 4.29 5.13 9.65
CA VAL A 231 4.47 6.15 10.69
C VAL A 231 5.95 6.38 10.93
N ALA A 232 6.77 5.33 11.02
CA ALA A 232 8.22 5.48 11.19
C ALA A 232 8.93 5.94 9.91
N SER A 233 8.38 5.62 8.73
CA SER A 233 8.99 5.98 7.45
C SER A 233 8.81 7.46 7.10
N ASN A 234 7.89 8.19 7.77
CA ASN A 234 7.55 9.57 7.43
C ASN A 234 7.16 9.73 5.93
N GLY A 235 6.44 8.76 5.38
CA GLY A 235 6.11 8.69 3.95
C GLY A 235 7.27 8.25 3.05
N ALA A 236 8.39 7.77 3.61
CA ALA A 236 9.42 7.09 2.83
C ALA A 236 8.90 5.72 2.38
N GLY A 237 9.07 5.39 1.11
CA GLY A 237 8.54 4.17 0.48
C GLY A 237 7.38 4.44 -0.49
N PHE A 238 6.54 5.45 -0.19
CA PHE A 238 5.42 5.79 -1.05
C PHE A 238 5.88 6.40 -2.39
N ALA A 239 5.47 5.76 -3.48
CA ALA A 239 5.63 6.19 -4.86
C ALA A 239 4.26 6.63 -5.43
N PRO A 240 4.11 7.90 -5.84
CA PRO A 240 2.93 8.36 -6.57
C PRO A 240 2.63 7.49 -7.80
N PRO A 241 1.38 7.37 -8.29
CA PRO A 241 1.02 6.43 -9.35
C PRO A 241 1.92 6.47 -10.58
N ILE A 242 2.18 7.66 -11.12
CA ILE A 242 3.07 7.83 -12.27
C ILE A 242 4.52 7.51 -11.90
N GLY A 243 4.96 7.90 -10.71
CA GLY A 243 6.27 7.57 -10.17
C GLY A 243 6.48 6.06 -10.01
N LEU A 244 5.47 5.33 -9.54
CA LEU A 244 5.44 3.87 -9.43
C LEU A 244 5.57 3.26 -10.81
N LEU A 245 4.79 3.69 -11.81
CA LEU A 245 4.88 3.14 -13.17
C LEU A 245 6.25 3.39 -13.80
N MET A 246 6.82 4.58 -13.60
CA MET A 246 8.16 4.93 -14.09
C MET A 246 9.26 4.07 -13.47
N GLN A 247 9.11 3.69 -12.20
CA GLN A 247 10.10 2.90 -11.46
C GLN A 247 9.81 1.40 -11.49
N ASN A 248 8.57 1.02 -11.83
CA ASN A 248 8.03 -0.33 -11.74
C ASN A 248 8.28 -0.95 -10.35
N PHE A 249 7.98 -0.18 -9.31
CA PHE A 249 8.22 -0.55 -7.91
C PHE A 249 7.37 0.30 -6.98
N GLY A 250 6.79 -0.31 -5.94
CA GLY A 250 6.03 0.41 -4.93
C GLY A 250 5.58 -0.45 -3.75
N ASP A 251 5.31 0.20 -2.62
CA ASP A 251 4.75 -0.40 -1.41
C ASP A 251 3.22 -0.62 -1.52
N CYS A 252 2.59 -1.10 -0.44
CA CYS A 252 1.15 -1.32 -0.36
C CYS A 252 0.33 -0.06 -0.67
N ASP A 253 0.73 1.10 -0.14
CA ASP A 253 0.03 2.38 -0.34
C ASP A 253 0.13 2.83 -1.80
N SER A 254 1.32 2.76 -2.38
CA SER A 254 1.60 3.15 -3.77
C SER A 254 0.73 2.36 -4.74
N LYS A 255 0.65 1.04 -4.53
CA LYS A 255 -0.16 0.13 -5.34
C LYS A 255 -1.66 0.33 -5.12
N ALA A 256 -2.09 0.61 -3.90
CA ALA A 256 -3.48 0.96 -3.60
C ALA A 256 -3.90 2.27 -4.28
N VAL A 257 -3.05 3.30 -4.25
CA VAL A 257 -3.29 4.58 -4.91
C VAL A 257 -3.30 4.41 -6.43
N LEU A 258 -2.37 3.65 -7.02
CA LEU A 258 -2.38 3.32 -8.46
C LEU A 258 -3.67 2.61 -8.87
N ALA A 259 -4.04 1.54 -8.15
CA ALA A 259 -5.25 0.78 -8.44
C ALA A 259 -6.50 1.66 -8.32
N SER A 260 -6.59 2.49 -7.29
CA SER A 260 -7.71 3.42 -7.11
C SER A 260 -7.80 4.45 -8.23
N SER A 261 -6.66 4.99 -8.69
CA SER A 261 -6.62 5.94 -9.81
C SER A 261 -7.10 5.29 -11.11
N MET A 262 -6.68 4.04 -11.37
CA MET A 262 -7.14 3.25 -12.51
C MET A 262 -8.62 2.91 -12.43
N VAL A 263 -9.13 2.58 -11.24
CA VAL A 263 -10.56 2.31 -11.00
C VAL A 263 -11.37 3.58 -11.20
N ARG A 264 -10.93 4.73 -10.68
CA ARG A 264 -11.63 6.01 -10.89
C ARG A 264 -11.63 6.43 -12.36
N ALA A 265 -10.56 6.15 -13.12
CA ALA A 265 -10.54 6.38 -14.56
C ALA A 265 -11.58 5.52 -15.32
N PHE A 266 -11.85 4.30 -14.84
CA PHE A 266 -12.82 3.37 -15.46
C PHE A 266 -14.26 3.58 -14.96
N LEU A 267 -14.45 3.78 -13.66
CA LEU A 267 -15.71 3.90 -12.93
C LEU A 267 -15.76 5.26 -12.23
N PRO A 268 -15.95 6.38 -12.96
CA PRO A 268 -15.75 7.73 -12.45
C PRO A 268 -16.66 8.09 -11.28
N THR A 269 -17.85 7.49 -11.18
CA THR A 269 -18.85 7.86 -10.15
C THR A 269 -19.10 6.75 -9.13
N THR A 270 -18.47 5.59 -9.25
CA THR A 270 -18.70 4.50 -8.29
C THR A 270 -18.00 4.82 -6.99
N LYS A 271 -18.73 4.71 -5.87
CA LYS A 271 -18.16 4.96 -4.54
C LYS A 271 -17.07 3.94 -4.24
N MET A 272 -15.94 4.44 -3.74
CA MET A 272 -14.76 3.66 -3.42
C MET A 272 -14.23 4.12 -2.07
N ILE A 273 -13.61 3.21 -1.33
CA ILE A 273 -12.96 3.50 -0.06
C ILE A 273 -11.55 2.94 -0.05
N MET A 274 -10.65 3.64 0.62
CA MET A 274 -9.39 3.08 1.09
C MET A 274 -9.60 2.57 2.52
N VAL A 275 -9.11 1.37 2.80
CA VAL A 275 -9.19 0.73 4.12
C VAL A 275 -7.77 0.56 4.65
N PHE A 276 -7.48 1.23 5.77
CA PHE A 276 -6.17 1.20 6.41
C PHE A 276 -6.18 0.26 7.62
N LEU A 277 -5.27 -0.71 7.59
CA LEU A 277 -4.88 -1.59 8.70
C LEU A 277 -3.53 -1.10 9.26
N PRO A 278 -3.05 -1.58 10.43
CA PRO A 278 -1.80 -1.12 11.02
C PRO A 278 -0.60 -1.06 10.05
N GLU A 279 -0.39 -2.13 9.28
CA GLU A 279 0.77 -2.31 8.39
C GLU A 279 0.35 -2.62 6.94
N HIS A 280 -0.93 -2.43 6.60
CA HIS A 280 -1.47 -2.81 5.30
C HIS A 280 -2.61 -1.91 4.84
N ALA A 281 -2.81 -1.77 3.52
CA ALA A 281 -3.94 -1.05 2.94
C ALA A 281 -4.56 -1.87 1.83
N LEU A 282 -5.89 -1.84 1.81
CA LEU A 282 -6.69 -2.43 0.77
C LEU A 282 -7.80 -1.47 0.37
N LEU A 283 -8.64 -1.89 -0.57
CA LEU A 283 -9.65 -1.05 -1.18
C LEU A 283 -11.02 -1.70 -1.07
N GLY A 284 -12.06 -0.88 -1.15
CA GLY A 284 -13.45 -1.30 -1.25
C GLY A 284 -14.17 -0.54 -2.35
N ILE A 285 -15.03 -1.22 -3.11
CA ILE A 285 -15.82 -0.62 -4.19
C ILE A 285 -17.30 -0.96 -4.01
N ALA A 286 -18.19 0.02 -4.24
CA ALA A 286 -19.64 -0.14 -4.15
C ALA A 286 -20.22 -0.88 -5.37
N LEU A 287 -19.82 -2.14 -5.56
CA LEU A 287 -20.44 -3.08 -6.48
C LEU A 287 -21.40 -4.02 -5.75
N THR A 288 -22.34 -4.61 -6.49
CA THR A 288 -23.23 -5.65 -5.93
C THR A 288 -22.40 -6.87 -5.50
N PRO A 289 -22.39 -7.23 -4.20
CA PRO A 289 -21.66 -8.39 -3.72
C PRO A 289 -22.28 -9.69 -4.25
N ILE A 290 -21.44 -10.69 -4.46
CA ILE A 290 -21.86 -12.06 -4.73
C ILE A 290 -21.50 -12.98 -3.55
N SER A 291 -22.02 -14.21 -3.57
CA SER A 291 -21.68 -15.21 -2.55
C SER A 291 -20.16 -15.43 -2.49
N GLY A 292 -19.59 -15.28 -1.30
CA GLY A 292 -18.15 -15.44 -1.06
C GLY A 292 -17.34 -14.13 -1.11
N ASP A 293 -17.97 -13.00 -1.43
CA ASP A 293 -17.29 -11.70 -1.33
C ASP A 293 -17.12 -11.27 0.14
N GLU A 294 -15.91 -10.86 0.46
CA GLU A 294 -15.59 -10.11 1.66
C GLU A 294 -16.02 -8.65 1.48
N THR A 295 -16.72 -8.12 2.49
CA THR A 295 -17.36 -6.81 2.39
C THR A 295 -17.23 -5.99 3.67
N ILE A 296 -17.28 -4.67 3.53
CA ILE A 296 -17.42 -3.73 4.63
C ILE A 296 -18.68 -2.89 4.39
N GLU A 297 -19.40 -2.57 5.47
CA GLU A 297 -20.47 -1.60 5.46
C GLU A 297 -19.99 -0.29 6.09
N HIS A 298 -20.16 0.82 5.38
CA HIS A 298 -19.80 2.16 5.82
C HIS A 298 -20.86 3.14 5.31
N ASP A 299 -21.39 3.97 6.19
CA ASP A 299 -22.43 4.96 5.90
C ASP A 299 -23.63 4.40 5.10
N GLY A 300 -24.07 3.20 5.48
CA GLY A 300 -25.19 2.49 4.85
C GLY A 300 -24.90 1.95 3.43
N GLN A 301 -23.67 2.09 2.96
CA GLN A 301 -23.19 1.52 1.70
C GLN A 301 -22.33 0.28 1.97
N LYS A 302 -22.59 -0.79 1.22
CA LYS A 302 -21.76 -1.99 1.22
C LYS A 302 -20.70 -1.91 0.13
N TYR A 303 -19.46 -2.24 0.49
CA TYR A 303 -18.29 -2.22 -0.38
C TYR A 303 -17.72 -3.63 -0.48
N VAL A 304 -17.46 -4.11 -1.70
CA VAL A 304 -16.73 -5.35 -1.96
C VAL A 304 -15.24 -5.06 -1.86
N LEU A 305 -14.53 -5.84 -1.06
CA LEU A 305 -13.11 -5.64 -0.81
C LEU A 305 -12.23 -6.21 -1.92
N TYR A 306 -11.09 -5.57 -2.14
CA TYR A 306 -10.05 -6.04 -3.03
C TYR A 306 -8.67 -5.52 -2.62
N ASP A 307 -7.66 -6.34 -2.83
CA ASP A 307 -6.31 -6.11 -2.33
C ASP A 307 -5.29 -6.03 -3.49
N PRO A 308 -4.81 -4.84 -3.87
CA PRO A 308 -3.90 -4.69 -5.01
C PRO A 308 -2.41 -4.91 -4.68
N THR A 309 -2.03 -5.16 -3.43
CA THR A 309 -0.62 -4.98 -3.01
C THR A 309 0.31 -6.08 -3.52
N GLY A 310 -0.16 -7.32 -3.61
CA GLY A 310 0.68 -8.47 -3.95
C GLY A 310 1.79 -8.70 -2.91
N PRO A 311 2.77 -9.58 -3.17
CA PRO A 311 2.89 -10.42 -4.36
C PRO A 311 1.92 -11.62 -4.37
N ALA A 312 1.23 -11.87 -3.25
CA ALA A 312 0.18 -12.87 -3.19
C ALA A 312 -0.95 -12.51 -4.16
N LEU A 313 -1.34 -13.49 -4.99
CA LEU A 313 -2.43 -13.33 -5.94
C LEU A 313 -3.78 -13.52 -5.26
N ILE A 314 -4.40 -12.40 -4.85
CA ILE A 314 -5.69 -12.39 -4.16
C ILE A 314 -6.78 -12.00 -5.16
N PRO A 315 -7.80 -12.86 -5.39
CA PRO A 315 -8.92 -12.54 -6.27
C PRO A 315 -9.78 -11.37 -5.79
N PHE A 316 -10.46 -10.70 -6.72
CA PHE A 316 -11.46 -9.68 -6.39
C PHE A 316 -12.58 -10.25 -5.52
N GLY A 317 -12.92 -9.55 -4.43
CA GLY A 317 -13.87 -10.03 -3.43
C GLY A 317 -13.24 -10.89 -2.34
N GLN A 318 -11.93 -11.14 -2.37
CA GLN A 318 -11.22 -11.87 -1.32
C GLN A 318 -10.14 -11.00 -0.69
N VAL A 319 -9.72 -11.38 0.52
CA VAL A 319 -8.62 -10.76 1.27
C VAL A 319 -7.80 -11.84 1.96
N SER A 320 -6.59 -11.51 2.42
CA SER A 320 -5.79 -12.43 3.23
C SER A 320 -6.47 -12.74 4.57
N GLU A 321 -6.14 -13.89 5.17
CA GLU A 321 -6.69 -14.27 6.49
C GLU A 321 -6.40 -13.22 7.56
N ASP A 322 -5.20 -12.61 7.52
CA ASP A 322 -4.78 -11.56 8.44
C ASP A 322 -5.67 -10.31 8.30
N THR A 323 -5.91 -9.88 7.05
CA THR A 323 -6.83 -8.79 6.74
C THR A 323 -8.24 -9.12 7.24
N GLN A 324 -8.74 -10.32 6.96
CA GLN A 324 -10.07 -10.75 7.37
C GLN A 324 -10.27 -10.62 8.88
N ARG A 325 -9.25 -10.97 9.69
CA ARG A 325 -9.30 -10.81 11.16
C ARG A 325 -9.40 -9.33 11.59
N PHE A 326 -8.68 -8.42 10.94
CA PHE A 326 -8.81 -6.99 11.21
C PHE A 326 -10.19 -6.45 10.85
N ILE A 327 -10.74 -6.88 9.70
CA ILE A 327 -12.07 -6.47 9.26
C ILE A 327 -13.15 -6.96 10.24
N GLN A 328 -13.11 -8.23 10.63
CA GLN A 328 -14.08 -8.82 11.56
C GLN A 328 -14.06 -8.18 12.95
N THR A 329 -12.89 -7.67 13.37
CA THR A 329 -12.73 -7.03 14.69
C THR A 329 -12.94 -5.51 14.67
N GLY A 330 -13.28 -4.93 13.51
CA GLY A 330 -13.46 -3.48 13.36
C GLY A 330 -12.17 -2.68 13.54
N ARG A 331 -11.01 -3.33 13.38
CA ARG A 331 -9.68 -2.75 13.63
C ARG A 331 -9.08 -2.19 12.35
N TYR A 332 -9.77 -1.22 11.76
CA TYR A 332 -9.38 -0.56 10.53
C TYR A 332 -9.88 0.89 10.51
N GLN A 333 -9.42 1.65 9.53
CA GLN A 333 -9.89 3.00 9.25
C GLN A 333 -10.30 3.12 7.79
N ILE A 334 -11.27 3.99 7.52
CA ILE A 334 -11.80 4.23 6.19
C ILE A 334 -11.49 5.67 5.79
N GLU A 335 -11.03 5.84 4.56
CA GLU A 335 -11.08 7.10 3.84
C GLU A 335 -11.94 6.91 2.59
N GLU A 336 -12.91 7.79 2.39
CA GLU A 336 -13.70 7.80 1.16
C GLU A 336 -12.85 8.36 0.02
N VAL A 337 -12.90 7.68 -1.13
CA VAL A 337 -12.31 8.18 -2.36
C VAL A 337 -13.44 8.86 -3.14
N ASP A 338 -13.35 10.18 -3.24
CA ASP A 338 -14.30 11.01 -3.98
C ASP A 338 -14.09 10.99 -5.51
#